data_AF-A0AAI9UTD2-F1
#
_entry.id   AF-A0AAI9UTD2-F1
#
_cell.length_a   1.000
_cell.length_b   1.000
_cell.length_c   1.000
_cell.angle_alpha   90.00
_cell.angle_beta   90.00
_cell.angle_gamma   90.00
#
_symmetry.space_group_name_H-M   'P 1'
#
loop_
_entity.id
_entity.type
_entity.pdbx_description
1 polymer ?
#
loop_
_entity_poly.entity_id
_entity_poly.type
_entity_poly.pdbx_seq_one_letter_code
_entity_poly.pdbx_strand_id
1 'polypeptide(L)'
;MPYPTAVINYRWSPSRSESPVSTPPEAEHDPEPDFNFTTPLTWPTPLHDVLAGYTWITENLLPSGTNSRRDIYVYSSHAGASMATSLALTESHHHARMAVRGLIAWNGIYNWSMFLPDHKINRPATARSKKLPPRPEEGSALHMLQMKMENLFRSPVDLFDPFVSPSLLFQTPGMNAPSSFMQAAAVSSLLERLSSVNSDVKPADILGFTEGVMMAAPRRSALVFPPRKSTLKLPHALLLHDTPTEPVTRRKTTTRKSSLASSMAGELASKTARRRKVAGHTFEAQATELAGLMRRSLEKLEFKARLQWDEDFDVEAEAERRVTVVEVGANEGLELGERGEDAIAEWLEDRIRL
;
A
#
# COMPACT_ATOMS: atom_id res chain seq x y z
N MET A 1 -3.68 29.99 12.23
CA MET A 1 -4.26 30.30 10.90
C MET A 1 -4.68 28.99 10.27
N PRO A 2 -5.90 28.82 9.74
CA PRO A 2 -6.26 27.58 9.05
C PRO A 2 -5.43 27.45 7.77
N TYR A 3 -4.78 26.30 7.58
CA TYR A 3 -4.02 26.02 6.37
C TYR A 3 -4.97 25.74 5.20
N PRO A 4 -4.68 26.26 3.98
CA PRO A 4 -5.51 25.99 2.81
C PRO A 4 -5.60 24.48 2.56
N THR A 5 -6.82 23.97 2.59
CA THR A 5 -7.11 22.55 2.40
C THR A 5 -7.88 22.37 1.10
N ALA A 6 -7.49 21.37 0.31
CA ALA A 6 -8.18 20.97 -0.91
C ALA A 6 -8.51 19.48 -0.82
N VAL A 7 -9.69 19.10 -1.31
CA VAL A 7 -10.15 17.70 -1.34
C VAL A 7 -10.24 17.27 -2.80
N ILE A 8 -9.54 16.19 -3.15
CA ILE A 8 -9.66 15.56 -4.45
C ILE A 8 -10.60 14.37 -4.31
N ASN A 9 -11.78 14.49 -4.91
CA ASN A 9 -12.73 13.38 -5.01
C ASN A 9 -12.34 12.51 -6.21
N TYR A 10 -12.35 11.19 -6.02
CA TYR A 10 -12.07 10.21 -7.06
C TYR A 10 -13.15 9.13 -7.08
N ARG A 11 -13.34 8.51 -8.25
CA ARG A 11 -14.35 7.46 -8.43
C ARG A 11 -13.70 6.10 -8.42
N TRP A 12 -14.08 5.27 -7.45
CA TRP A 12 -13.65 3.88 -7.37
C TRP A 12 -14.80 2.98 -6.95
N SER A 13 -15.50 2.39 -7.93
CA SER A 13 -16.69 1.59 -7.70
C SER A 13 -16.81 0.45 -8.71
N PRO A 14 -17.37 -0.72 -8.33
CA PRO A 14 -17.70 -1.78 -9.28
C PRO A 14 -18.80 -1.42 -10.28
N SER A 15 -19.52 -0.31 -10.06
CA SER A 15 -20.71 0.02 -10.84
C SER A 15 -20.37 0.20 -12.32
N ARG A 16 -20.60 -0.86 -13.11
CA ARG A 16 -21.26 -0.69 -14.41
C ARG A 16 -22.54 0.05 -14.05
N SER A 17 -22.68 1.28 -14.53
CA SER A 17 -23.93 2.03 -14.40
C SER A 17 -25.09 1.06 -14.63
N GLU A 18 -25.90 0.83 -13.59
CA GLU A 18 -27.26 0.36 -13.82
C GLU A 18 -27.81 1.33 -14.85
N SER A 19 -28.14 0.78 -16.01
CA SER A 19 -28.68 1.46 -17.17
C SER A 19 -29.60 2.61 -16.76
N PRO A 20 -29.50 3.80 -17.39
CA PRO A 20 -30.60 4.74 -17.27
C PRO A 20 -31.85 4.00 -17.74
N VAL A 21 -32.84 3.97 -16.87
CA VAL A 21 -34.22 3.50 -17.07
C VAL A 21 -34.59 3.58 -18.56
N SER A 22 -34.91 2.45 -19.17
CA SER A 22 -35.58 2.41 -20.47
C SER A 22 -36.89 3.19 -20.35
N THR A 23 -36.89 4.46 -20.76
CA THR A 23 -38.10 5.20 -21.05
C THR A 23 -38.78 4.55 -22.26
N PRO A 24 -40.13 4.43 -22.29
CA PRO A 24 -40.83 3.88 -23.45
C PRO A 24 -40.62 4.77 -24.69
N PRO A 25 -40.71 4.21 -25.91
CA PRO A 25 -40.43 4.96 -27.13
C PRO A 25 -41.66 5.77 -27.54
N GLU A 26 -41.72 7.04 -27.18
CA GLU A 26 -42.62 8.00 -27.84
C GLU A 26 -41.88 9.33 -28.05
N ALA A 27 -41.28 9.47 -29.24
CA ALA A 27 -41.27 10.67 -30.10
C ALA A 27 -40.01 10.66 -30.98
N GLU A 28 -40.24 10.68 -32.29
CA GLU A 28 -39.24 10.82 -33.34
C GLU A 28 -38.50 12.17 -33.20
N HIS A 29 -37.23 12.14 -32.84
CA HIS A 29 -36.30 13.25 -33.03
C HIS A 29 -34.87 12.73 -33.26
N ASP A 30 -34.14 13.46 -34.11
CA ASP A 30 -32.85 13.15 -34.76
C ASP A 30 -31.84 12.26 -34.01
N PRO A 31 -31.03 11.45 -34.74
CA PRO A 31 -29.95 10.67 -34.16
C PRO A 31 -28.74 11.57 -33.84
N GLU A 32 -28.81 12.29 -32.72
CA GLU A 32 -27.59 12.73 -32.04
C GLU A 32 -26.78 11.48 -31.65
N PRO A 33 -25.45 11.46 -31.83
CA PRO A 33 -24.64 10.32 -31.43
C PRO A 33 -24.73 10.17 -29.91
N ASP A 34 -25.39 9.11 -29.45
CA ASP A 34 -25.35 8.63 -28.08
C ASP A 34 -23.90 8.32 -27.69
N PHE A 35 -23.15 9.32 -27.26
CA PHE A 35 -21.90 9.14 -26.54
C PHE A 35 -22.22 8.67 -25.13
N ASN A 36 -22.74 7.44 -25.02
CA ASN A 36 -22.84 6.71 -23.77
C ASN A 36 -21.42 6.35 -23.31
N PHE A 37 -20.69 7.36 -22.82
CA PHE A 37 -19.33 7.23 -22.33
C PHE A 37 -19.37 6.58 -20.94
N THR A 38 -19.68 5.29 -20.89
CA THR A 38 -19.61 4.51 -19.65
C THR A 38 -18.15 4.30 -19.28
N THR A 39 -17.54 5.30 -18.63
CA THR A 39 -16.17 5.16 -18.11
C THR A 39 -16.19 4.11 -17.01
N PRO A 40 -15.42 3.01 -17.13
CA PRO A 40 -15.37 2.00 -16.07
C PRO A 40 -14.84 2.65 -14.79
N LEU A 41 -15.53 2.48 -13.67
CA LEU A 41 -15.15 3.07 -12.37
C LEU A 41 -14.16 2.20 -11.57
N THR A 42 -13.58 1.19 -12.22
CA THR A 42 -12.52 0.33 -11.70
C THR A 42 -11.14 0.94 -11.94
N TRP A 43 -10.09 0.33 -11.39
CA TRP A 43 -8.70 0.68 -11.75
C TRP A 43 -8.48 0.72 -13.28
N PRO A 44 -7.80 1.73 -13.86
CA PRO A 44 -7.05 2.83 -13.23
C PRO A 44 -7.78 4.17 -13.11
N THR A 45 -9.10 4.24 -13.33
CA THR A 45 -9.89 5.50 -13.25
C THR A 45 -9.64 6.35 -12.00
N PRO A 46 -9.62 5.79 -10.77
CA PRO A 46 -9.38 6.62 -9.58
C PRO A 46 -7.98 7.26 -9.55
N LEU A 47 -6.96 6.62 -10.15
CA LEU A 47 -5.63 7.22 -10.29
C LEU A 47 -5.69 8.46 -11.21
N HIS A 48 -6.40 8.37 -12.33
CA HIS A 48 -6.56 9.48 -13.25
C HIS A 48 -7.33 10.64 -12.62
N ASP A 49 -8.39 10.37 -11.85
CA ASP A 49 -9.13 11.38 -11.11
C ASP A 49 -8.21 12.11 -10.10
N VAL A 50 -7.40 11.36 -9.34
CA VAL A 50 -6.43 11.93 -8.38
C VAL A 50 -5.38 12.81 -9.07
N LEU A 51 -4.79 12.32 -10.16
CA LEU A 51 -3.78 13.06 -10.92
C LEU A 51 -4.37 14.34 -11.55
N ALA A 52 -5.57 14.26 -12.12
CA ALA A 52 -6.24 15.43 -12.68
C ALA A 52 -6.48 16.51 -11.61
N GLY A 53 -6.95 16.11 -10.42
CA GLY A 53 -7.13 17.02 -9.29
C GLY A 53 -5.81 17.62 -8.80
N TYR A 54 -4.76 16.82 -8.68
CA TYR A 54 -3.44 17.30 -8.26
C TYR A 54 -2.85 18.30 -9.26
N THR A 55 -2.88 17.96 -10.56
CA THR A 55 -2.41 18.86 -11.63
C THR A 55 -3.15 20.18 -11.57
N TRP A 56 -4.48 20.16 -11.47
CA TRP A 56 -5.28 21.37 -11.35
C TRP A 56 -4.85 22.24 -10.17
N ILE A 57 -4.64 21.65 -8.99
CA ILE A 57 -4.17 22.38 -7.80
C ILE A 57 -2.79 23.02 -8.07
N THR A 58 -1.84 22.27 -8.61
CA THR A 58 -0.48 22.79 -8.82
C THR A 58 -0.40 23.87 -9.90
N GLU A 59 -1.26 23.82 -10.91
CA GLU A 59 -1.31 24.81 -11.99
C GLU A 59 -2.07 26.08 -11.59
N ASN A 60 -3.15 25.96 -10.80
CA ASN A 60 -4.05 27.08 -10.50
C ASN A 60 -3.79 27.75 -9.16
N LEU A 61 -3.17 27.05 -8.20
CA LEU A 61 -2.92 27.58 -6.84
C LEU A 61 -1.44 27.90 -6.58
N LEU A 62 -0.65 27.99 -7.65
CA LEU A 62 0.77 28.36 -7.57
C LEU A 62 0.91 29.76 -6.96
N PRO A 63 1.80 29.96 -5.97
CA PRO A 63 2.01 31.29 -5.40
C PRO A 63 2.45 32.32 -6.45
N SER A 64 1.86 33.53 -6.45
CA SER A 64 2.15 34.56 -7.48
C SER A 64 3.54 35.19 -7.36
N GLY A 65 4.19 35.10 -6.18
CA GLY A 65 5.52 35.68 -5.95
C GLY A 65 6.64 34.85 -6.56
N THR A 66 7.58 35.47 -7.26
CA THR A 66 8.65 34.79 -8.03
C THR A 66 9.46 33.75 -7.23
N ASN A 67 9.64 33.98 -5.92
CA ASN A 67 10.39 33.08 -5.03
C ASN A 67 9.52 32.32 -4.02
N SER A 68 8.20 32.52 -4.00
CA SER A 68 7.35 31.82 -3.05
C SER A 68 7.16 30.37 -3.47
N ARG A 69 7.33 29.48 -2.48
CA ARG A 69 7.11 28.05 -2.56
C ARG A 69 5.93 27.66 -1.69
N ARG A 70 5.24 26.58 -2.05
CA ARG A 70 4.15 26.01 -1.26
C ARG A 70 4.30 24.50 -1.21
N ASP A 71 4.53 24.00 -0.02
CA ASP A 71 4.65 22.57 0.20
C ASP A 71 3.26 21.95 0.32
N ILE A 72 3.04 20.82 -0.37
CA ILE A 72 1.80 20.05 -0.31
C ILE A 72 2.00 18.85 0.63
N TYR A 73 1.09 18.69 1.58
CA TYR A 73 0.99 17.53 2.46
C TYR A 73 -0.26 16.75 2.08
N VAL A 74 -0.10 15.48 1.71
CA VAL A 74 -1.20 14.63 1.24
C VAL A 74 -1.67 13.76 2.40
N TYR A 75 -2.97 13.74 2.66
CA TYR A 75 -3.61 12.85 3.62
C TYR A 75 -4.61 11.92 2.94
N SER A 76 -4.61 10.64 3.31
CA SER A 76 -5.69 9.71 2.94
C SER A 76 -5.71 8.48 3.85
N SER A 77 -6.78 7.69 3.76
CA SER A 77 -6.95 6.48 4.56
C SER A 77 -7.36 5.26 3.72
N HIS A 78 -7.18 4.06 4.26
CA HIS A 78 -7.69 2.81 3.69
C HIS A 78 -7.23 2.58 2.23
N ALA A 79 -8.18 2.38 1.31
CA ALA A 79 -7.86 2.22 -0.12
C ALA A 79 -7.25 3.50 -0.73
N GLY A 80 -7.69 4.68 -0.28
CA GLY A 80 -7.17 5.97 -0.75
C GLY A 80 -5.71 6.21 -0.35
N ALA A 81 -5.28 5.63 0.77
CA ALA A 81 -3.88 5.70 1.21
C ALA A 81 -2.91 5.08 0.20
N SER A 82 -3.33 4.09 -0.59
CA SER A 82 -2.48 3.52 -1.65
C SER A 82 -2.19 4.56 -2.74
N MET A 83 -3.20 5.29 -3.18
CA MET A 83 -3.08 6.34 -4.20
C MET A 83 -2.37 7.57 -3.66
N ALA A 84 -2.69 8.01 -2.43
CA ALA A 84 -1.98 9.11 -1.78
C ALA A 84 -0.49 8.82 -1.65
N THR A 85 -0.14 7.58 -1.31
CA THR A 85 1.27 7.14 -1.26
C THR A 85 1.90 7.19 -2.64
N SER A 86 1.26 6.63 -3.66
CA SER A 86 1.79 6.65 -5.03
C SER A 86 1.99 8.08 -5.52
N LEU A 87 0.98 8.95 -5.37
CA LEU A 87 1.06 10.38 -5.67
C LEU A 87 2.24 11.03 -4.93
N ALA A 88 2.37 10.79 -3.62
CA ALA A 88 3.46 11.39 -2.85
C ALA A 88 4.84 10.88 -3.29
N LEU A 89 4.97 9.61 -3.67
CA LEU A 89 6.23 9.04 -4.14
C LEU A 89 6.62 9.53 -5.54
N THR A 90 5.63 9.78 -6.41
CA THR A 90 5.89 10.20 -7.80
C THR A 90 5.84 11.70 -8.03
N GLU A 91 5.26 12.48 -7.11
CA GLU A 91 5.10 13.94 -7.25
C GLU A 91 5.95 14.74 -6.25
N SER A 92 6.87 14.09 -5.52
CA SER A 92 7.80 14.73 -4.58
C SER A 92 8.99 15.42 -5.26
N HIS A 93 8.67 16.42 -6.09
CA HIS A 93 9.65 17.23 -6.80
C HIS A 93 10.16 18.39 -5.92
N HIS A 94 11.23 18.15 -5.15
CA HIS A 94 11.80 19.14 -4.20
C HIS A 94 12.28 20.46 -4.84
N HIS A 95 12.58 20.43 -6.14
CA HIS A 95 12.99 21.61 -6.90
C HIS A 95 11.79 22.44 -7.37
N ALA A 96 10.60 21.84 -7.50
CA ALA A 96 9.39 22.52 -7.92
C ALA A 96 8.91 23.52 -6.86
N ARG A 97 8.28 24.60 -7.30
CA ARG A 97 7.78 25.66 -6.43
C ARG A 97 6.58 25.20 -5.59
N MET A 98 5.75 24.34 -6.16
CA MET A 98 4.63 23.70 -5.47
C MET A 98 4.63 22.22 -5.84
N ALA A 99 4.76 21.36 -4.84
CA ALA A 99 4.80 19.91 -5.02
C ALA A 99 4.65 19.21 -3.67
N VAL A 100 4.44 17.89 -3.71
CA VAL A 100 4.32 17.07 -2.51
C VAL A 100 5.63 17.09 -1.71
N ARG A 101 5.53 17.24 -0.39
CA ARG A 101 6.64 17.14 0.57
C ARG A 101 6.39 16.15 1.69
N GLY A 102 5.13 15.87 1.93
CA GLY A 102 4.69 15.04 3.04
C GLY A 102 3.52 14.15 2.67
N LEU A 103 3.51 12.97 3.27
CA LEU A 103 2.47 11.97 3.19
C LEU A 103 2.02 11.63 4.60
N ILE A 104 0.72 11.66 4.84
CA ILE A 104 0.08 11.08 6.00
C ILE A 104 -0.89 10.03 5.48
N ALA A 105 -0.73 8.78 5.91
CA ALA A 105 -1.53 7.68 5.42
C ALA A 105 -2.00 6.81 6.58
N TRP A 106 -3.31 6.67 6.75
CA TRP A 106 -3.89 5.88 7.84
C TRP A 106 -4.53 4.59 7.34
N ASN A 107 -4.23 3.46 8.01
CA ASN A 107 -4.76 2.13 7.67
C ASN A 107 -4.60 1.79 6.17
N GLY A 108 -3.45 2.12 5.58
CA GLY A 108 -3.26 1.99 4.15
C GLY A 108 -2.94 0.56 3.68
N ILE A 109 -3.33 0.27 2.43
CA ILE A 109 -2.88 -0.91 1.68
C ILE A 109 -1.82 -0.47 0.68
N TYR A 110 -0.58 -0.92 0.86
CA TYR A 110 0.56 -0.51 0.03
C TYR A 110 1.08 -1.63 -0.88
N ASN A 111 0.55 -2.85 -0.71
CA ASN A 111 0.82 -3.99 -1.57
C ASN A 111 -0.44 -4.87 -1.66
N TRP A 112 -1.30 -4.60 -2.65
CA TRP A 112 -2.53 -5.37 -2.86
C TRP A 112 -2.28 -6.81 -3.30
N SER A 113 -1.14 -7.10 -3.95
CA SER A 113 -0.76 -8.46 -4.33
C SER A 113 -0.65 -9.41 -3.13
N MET A 114 -0.54 -8.87 -1.90
CA MET A 114 -0.53 -9.64 -0.67
C MET A 114 -1.79 -10.49 -0.48
N PHE A 115 -2.93 -10.07 -1.04
CA PHE A 115 -4.21 -10.76 -0.91
C PHE A 115 -4.30 -12.00 -1.80
N LEU A 116 -3.43 -12.11 -2.81
CA LEU A 116 -3.45 -13.22 -3.74
C LEU A 116 -2.94 -14.50 -3.06
N PRO A 117 -3.57 -15.67 -3.34
CA PRO A 117 -3.20 -16.95 -2.72
C PRO A 117 -1.71 -17.31 -2.89
N ASP A 118 -1.12 -16.90 -4.01
CA ASP A 118 0.27 -17.19 -4.35
C ASP A 118 1.30 -16.33 -3.62
N HIS A 119 0.88 -15.27 -2.94
CA HIS A 119 1.81 -14.40 -2.23
C HIS A 119 2.50 -15.15 -1.10
N LYS A 120 3.78 -14.83 -0.86
CA LYS A 120 4.63 -15.53 0.12
C LYS A 120 4.01 -15.61 1.52
N ILE A 121 3.24 -14.60 1.93
CA ILE A 121 2.59 -14.58 3.25
C ILE A 121 1.43 -15.58 3.36
N ASN A 122 0.83 -15.96 2.23
CA ASN A 122 -0.28 -16.91 2.14
C ASN A 122 0.22 -18.34 1.91
N ARG A 123 1.51 -18.51 1.60
CA ARG A 123 2.11 -19.83 1.46
C ARG A 123 2.56 -20.37 2.82
N PRO A 124 2.36 -21.68 3.09
CA PRO A 124 2.85 -22.28 4.31
C PRO A 124 4.38 -22.16 4.36
N ALA A 125 4.92 -21.73 5.50
CA ALA A 125 6.36 -21.49 5.66
C ALA A 125 7.21 -22.76 5.39
N THR A 126 6.63 -23.94 5.60
CA THR A 126 7.21 -25.24 5.23
C THR A 126 6.09 -26.18 4.77
N ALA A 127 6.42 -27.15 3.89
CA ALA A 127 5.46 -28.16 3.42
C ALA A 127 4.80 -28.98 4.55
N ARG A 128 5.40 -29.01 5.75
CA ARG A 128 4.89 -29.70 6.94
C ARG A 128 4.14 -28.77 7.92
N SER A 129 4.07 -27.48 7.65
CA SER A 129 3.38 -26.52 8.52
C SER A 129 1.88 -26.69 8.40
N LYS A 130 1.22 -27.11 9.48
CA LYS A 130 -0.25 -27.15 9.59
C LYS A 130 -0.88 -25.80 9.94
N LYS A 131 -0.08 -24.75 10.13
CA LYS A 131 -0.61 -23.41 10.42
C LYS A 131 -1.24 -22.86 9.16
N LEU A 132 -2.53 -22.52 9.25
CA LEU A 132 -3.22 -21.77 8.21
C LEU A 132 -2.49 -20.45 7.96
N PRO A 133 -2.46 -19.98 6.71
CA PRO A 133 -1.91 -18.67 6.43
C PRO A 133 -2.69 -17.61 7.23
N PRO A 134 -2.00 -16.57 7.70
CA PRO A 134 -2.68 -15.43 8.31
C PRO A 134 -3.74 -14.93 7.32
N ARG A 135 -4.92 -14.59 7.83
CA ARG A 135 -5.97 -13.90 7.07
C ARG A 135 -6.33 -12.61 7.79
N PRO A 136 -6.85 -11.60 7.07
CA PRO A 136 -7.48 -10.47 7.71
C PRO A 136 -8.55 -10.94 8.68
N GLU A 137 -8.67 -10.28 9.83
CA GLU A 137 -9.72 -10.57 10.80
C GLU A 137 -11.10 -10.32 10.17
N GLU A 138 -12.03 -11.28 10.31
CA GLU A 138 -13.38 -11.15 9.79
C GLU A 138 -14.07 -9.91 10.37
N GLY A 139 -14.68 -9.09 9.51
CA GLY A 139 -15.29 -7.82 9.91
C GLY A 139 -14.33 -6.63 10.01
N SER A 140 -13.01 -6.83 9.97
CA SER A 140 -12.05 -5.71 9.93
C SER A 140 -12.15 -4.92 8.62
N ALA A 141 -11.75 -3.64 8.64
CA ALA A 141 -11.71 -2.81 7.42
C ALA A 141 -10.79 -3.43 6.34
N LEU A 142 -9.70 -4.07 6.75
CA LEU A 142 -8.78 -4.78 5.84
C LEU A 142 -9.46 -5.99 5.18
N HIS A 143 -10.27 -6.75 5.93
CA HIS A 143 -11.09 -7.83 5.39
C HIS A 143 -12.16 -7.32 4.42
N MET A 144 -12.83 -6.21 4.74
CA MET A 144 -13.81 -5.60 3.84
C MET A 144 -13.19 -5.15 2.52
N LEU A 145 -11.97 -4.61 2.55
CA LEU A 145 -11.22 -4.24 1.34
C LEU A 145 -10.78 -5.47 0.55
N GLN A 146 -10.36 -6.55 1.21
CA GLN A 146 -10.07 -7.82 0.55
C GLN A 146 -11.29 -8.37 -0.19
N MET A 147 -12.47 -8.36 0.44
CA MET A 147 -13.72 -8.83 -0.16
C MET A 147 -14.18 -7.97 -1.34
N LYS A 148 -13.87 -6.67 -1.32
CA LYS A 148 -14.18 -5.75 -2.43
C LYS A 148 -13.13 -5.76 -3.55
N MET A 149 -12.03 -6.49 -3.41
CA MET A 149 -10.92 -6.46 -4.37
C MET A 149 -11.38 -6.75 -5.81
N GLU A 150 -12.20 -7.78 -6.04
CA GLU A 150 -12.70 -8.14 -7.38
C GLU A 150 -13.60 -7.06 -8.00
N ASN A 151 -14.17 -6.21 -7.16
CA ASN A 151 -15.03 -5.09 -7.55
C ASN A 151 -14.23 -3.81 -7.84
N LEU A 152 -13.01 -3.69 -7.29
CA LEU A 152 -12.15 -2.54 -7.43
C LEU A 152 -11.20 -2.66 -8.64
N PHE A 153 -10.89 -3.89 -9.05
CA PHE A 153 -9.90 -4.22 -10.08
C PHE A 153 -10.52 -5.08 -11.18
N ARG A 154 -10.11 -4.86 -12.43
CA ARG A 154 -10.64 -5.60 -13.58
C ARG A 154 -10.04 -7.01 -13.66
N SER A 155 -8.79 -7.14 -13.23
CA SER A 155 -8.08 -8.42 -13.24
C SER A 155 -6.95 -8.43 -12.21
N PRO A 156 -6.45 -9.62 -11.80
CA PRO A 156 -5.39 -9.70 -10.81
C PRO A 156 -4.09 -8.98 -11.20
N VAL A 157 -3.84 -8.79 -12.50
CA VAL A 157 -2.66 -8.05 -12.99
C VAL A 157 -2.69 -6.58 -12.55
N ASP A 158 -3.88 -5.99 -12.36
CA ASP A 158 -4.01 -4.60 -11.90
C ASP A 158 -3.39 -4.43 -10.50
N LEU A 159 -3.41 -5.47 -9.64
CA LEU A 159 -2.80 -5.43 -8.29
C LEU A 159 -1.27 -5.27 -8.31
N PHE A 160 -0.65 -5.55 -9.45
CA PHE A 160 0.79 -5.46 -9.67
C PHE A 160 1.21 -4.11 -10.25
N ASP A 161 0.25 -3.21 -10.50
CA ASP A 161 0.54 -1.84 -10.88
C ASP A 161 1.25 -1.11 -9.71
N PRO A 162 2.43 -0.51 -9.92
CA PRO A 162 3.13 0.24 -8.86
C PRO A 162 2.32 1.42 -8.30
N PHE A 163 1.36 1.96 -9.04
CA PHE A 163 0.52 3.05 -8.56
C PHE A 163 -0.64 2.57 -7.66
N VAL A 164 -1.07 1.32 -7.78
CA VAL A 164 -2.00 0.74 -6.79
C VAL A 164 -1.26 0.14 -5.60
N SER A 165 -0.13 -0.51 -5.87
CA SER A 165 0.73 -1.17 -4.88
C SER A 165 2.06 -0.43 -4.79
N PRO A 166 2.12 0.74 -4.11
CA PRO A 166 3.32 1.60 -4.06
C PRO A 166 4.58 0.92 -3.52
N SER A 167 4.44 -0.17 -2.77
CA SER A 167 5.59 -1.00 -2.38
C SER A 167 6.37 -1.51 -3.61
N LEU A 168 5.71 -1.72 -4.74
CA LEU A 168 6.30 -2.21 -5.99
C LEU A 168 7.18 -1.17 -6.69
N LEU A 169 7.15 0.10 -6.30
CA LEU A 169 8.17 1.08 -6.70
C LEU A 169 9.55 0.68 -6.15
N PHE A 170 9.59 0.05 -4.98
CA PHE A 170 10.84 -0.31 -4.28
C PHE A 170 11.26 -1.77 -4.46
N GLN A 171 10.40 -2.63 -5.01
CA GLN A 171 10.70 -4.05 -5.14
C GLN A 171 9.82 -4.76 -6.18
N THR A 172 10.29 -5.89 -6.68
CA THR A 172 9.45 -6.77 -7.49
C THR A 172 8.48 -7.57 -6.60
N PRO A 173 7.31 -7.97 -7.12
CA PRO A 173 6.30 -8.71 -6.36
C PRO A 173 6.78 -10.10 -5.92
N GLY A 174 7.74 -10.69 -6.65
CA GLY A 174 8.26 -12.03 -6.35
C GLY A 174 7.25 -13.16 -6.62
N MET A 175 6.29 -12.91 -7.51
CA MET A 175 5.31 -13.89 -8.00
C MET A 175 4.79 -13.45 -9.37
N ASN A 176 4.24 -14.39 -10.13
CA ASN A 176 3.51 -14.08 -11.35
C ASN A 176 2.07 -13.68 -11.01
N ALA A 177 1.47 -12.83 -11.84
CA ALA A 177 0.05 -12.52 -11.72
C ALA A 177 -0.78 -13.78 -12.01
N PRO A 178 -1.68 -14.21 -11.12
CA PRO A 178 -2.59 -15.32 -11.38
C PRO A 178 -3.68 -14.89 -12.36
N SER A 179 -4.35 -15.86 -12.98
CA SER A 179 -5.49 -15.63 -13.88
C SER A 179 -6.79 -15.29 -13.13
N SER A 180 -6.86 -15.59 -11.83
CA SER A 180 -8.01 -15.32 -10.96
C SER A 180 -7.56 -14.78 -9.59
N PHE A 181 -8.41 -14.00 -8.94
CA PHE A 181 -8.14 -13.45 -7.61
C PHE A 181 -8.12 -14.53 -6.51
N MET A 182 -8.96 -15.57 -6.67
CA MET A 182 -9.20 -16.58 -5.63
C MET A 182 -8.39 -17.86 -5.83
N GLN A 183 -7.97 -18.14 -7.06
CA GLN A 183 -7.28 -19.38 -7.39
C GLN A 183 -5.77 -19.16 -7.49
N ALA A 184 -5.00 -20.03 -6.83
CA ALA A 184 -3.56 -20.06 -7.00
C ALA A 184 -3.21 -20.50 -8.44
N ALA A 185 -2.23 -19.84 -9.06
CA ALA A 185 -1.79 -20.08 -10.43
C ALA A 185 -1.38 -21.55 -10.67
N ALA A 186 -0.81 -22.20 -9.66
CA ALA A 186 -0.48 -23.64 -9.74
C ALA A 186 -1.74 -24.51 -9.91
N VAL A 187 -2.84 -24.16 -9.23
CA VAL A 187 -4.13 -24.87 -9.34
C VAL A 187 -4.80 -24.55 -10.67
N SER A 188 -4.78 -23.29 -11.12
CA SER A 188 -5.32 -22.90 -12.43
C SER A 188 -4.58 -23.61 -13.57
N SER A 189 -3.25 -23.66 -13.52
CA SER A 189 -2.43 -24.38 -14.51
C SER A 189 -2.70 -25.88 -14.50
N LEU A 190 -2.93 -26.47 -13.32
CA LEU A 190 -3.33 -27.88 -13.22
C LEU A 190 -4.70 -28.11 -13.88
N LEU A 191 -5.70 -27.26 -13.61
CA LEU A 191 -7.04 -27.39 -14.20
C LEU A 191 -7.03 -27.21 -15.72
N GLU A 192 -6.29 -26.22 -16.24
CA GLU A 192 -6.15 -25.99 -17.68
C GLU A 192 -5.49 -27.17 -18.40
N ARG A 193 -4.51 -27.81 -17.74
CA ARG A 193 -3.90 -29.05 -18.24
C ARG A 193 -4.88 -30.21 -18.19
N LEU A 194 -5.63 -30.38 -17.10
CA LEU A 194 -6.66 -31.42 -17.00
C LEU A 194 -7.76 -31.23 -18.05
N SER A 195 -8.10 -29.99 -18.42
CA SER A 195 -9.10 -29.70 -19.45
C SER A 195 -8.57 -29.86 -20.88
N SER A 196 -7.25 -29.79 -21.10
CA SER A 196 -6.62 -29.94 -22.42
C SER A 196 -6.12 -31.37 -22.72
N VAL A 197 -6.19 -32.27 -21.74
CA VAL A 197 -5.83 -33.68 -21.91
C VAL A 197 -7.01 -34.44 -22.53
N ASN A 198 -6.82 -34.90 -23.78
CA ASN A 198 -7.64 -35.97 -24.36
C ASN A 198 -7.34 -37.30 -23.65
N SER A 199 -8.32 -38.21 -23.64
CA SER A 199 -8.50 -39.38 -22.75
C SER A 199 -7.37 -40.43 -22.62
N ASP A 200 -6.20 -40.25 -23.22
CA ASP A 200 -5.15 -41.28 -23.32
C ASP A 200 -3.89 -41.04 -22.46
N VAL A 201 -3.89 -40.07 -21.54
CA VAL A 201 -2.73 -39.80 -20.67
C VAL A 201 -2.94 -40.34 -19.25
N LYS A 202 -1.98 -41.13 -18.74
CA LYS A 202 -2.03 -41.69 -17.39
C LYS A 202 -1.81 -40.60 -16.33
N PRO A 203 -2.54 -40.62 -15.21
CA PRO A 203 -2.44 -39.58 -14.16
C PRO A 203 -1.04 -39.45 -13.52
N ALA A 204 -0.22 -40.51 -13.58
CA ALA A 204 1.16 -40.49 -13.09
C ALA A 204 2.09 -39.60 -13.93
N ASP A 205 1.85 -39.50 -15.24
CA ASP A 205 2.64 -38.64 -16.13
C ASP A 205 2.28 -37.16 -15.91
N ILE A 206 1.03 -36.86 -15.53
CA ILE A 206 0.58 -35.51 -15.16
C ILE A 206 1.30 -35.03 -13.89
N LEU A 207 1.43 -35.89 -12.87
CA LEU A 207 2.12 -35.56 -11.61
C LEU A 207 3.65 -35.51 -11.77
N GLY A 208 4.25 -36.40 -12.56
CA GLY A 208 5.70 -36.38 -12.82
C GLY A 208 6.19 -35.13 -13.54
N PHE A 209 5.35 -34.50 -14.36
CA PHE A 209 5.65 -33.21 -15.02
C PHE A 209 5.43 -31.98 -14.13
N THR A 210 4.79 -32.11 -12.96
CA THR A 210 4.54 -30.97 -12.05
C THR A 210 5.80 -30.46 -11.35
N GLU A 211 6.80 -31.31 -11.12
CA GLU A 211 8.05 -30.89 -10.46
C GLU A 211 9.03 -30.19 -11.42
N GLY A 212 8.98 -30.46 -12.73
CA GLY A 212 9.97 -29.99 -13.70
C GLY A 212 9.61 -28.72 -14.49
N VAL A 213 8.33 -28.36 -14.63
CA VAL A 213 7.86 -27.30 -15.56
C VAL A 213 6.97 -26.24 -14.88
N MET A 214 6.89 -26.21 -13.55
CA MET A 214 6.39 -25.00 -12.90
C MET A 214 7.41 -23.89 -13.18
N MET A 215 7.06 -22.95 -14.07
CA MET A 215 7.81 -21.71 -14.28
C MET A 215 8.12 -21.14 -12.89
N ALA A 216 9.37 -21.26 -12.46
CA ALA A 216 9.75 -20.94 -11.09
C ALA A 216 9.33 -19.48 -10.84
N ALA A 217 8.47 -19.27 -9.82
CA ALA A 217 7.98 -17.94 -9.53
C ALA A 217 9.17 -16.97 -9.38
N PRO A 218 9.10 -15.77 -9.97
CA PRO A 218 10.21 -14.83 -9.94
C PRO A 218 10.59 -14.51 -8.50
N ARG A 219 11.87 -14.29 -8.23
CA ARG A 219 12.31 -13.92 -6.89
C ARG A 219 12.02 -12.45 -6.63
N ARG A 220 11.59 -12.13 -5.41
CA ARG A 220 11.47 -10.75 -4.93
C ARG A 220 12.88 -10.12 -4.89
N SER A 221 13.03 -8.97 -5.53
CA SER A 221 14.28 -8.20 -5.61
C SER A 221 14.01 -6.74 -5.31
N ALA A 222 14.92 -6.08 -4.59
CA ALA A 222 14.83 -4.65 -4.36
C ALA A 222 15.10 -3.88 -5.66
N LEU A 223 14.27 -2.87 -5.93
CA LEU A 223 14.43 -1.91 -7.01
C LEU A 223 15.07 -0.62 -6.46
N VAL A 224 15.69 0.14 -7.36
CA VAL A 224 16.25 1.45 -7.03
C VAL A 224 15.19 2.51 -7.30
N PHE A 225 14.58 3.01 -6.23
CA PHE A 225 13.61 4.10 -6.29
C PHE A 225 13.88 5.12 -5.18
N PRO A 226 13.86 6.44 -5.44
CA PRO A 226 13.60 7.05 -6.75
C PRO A 226 14.69 6.72 -7.79
N PRO A 227 14.38 6.74 -9.11
CA PRO A 227 15.37 6.52 -10.14
C PRO A 227 16.52 7.53 -10.01
N ARG A 228 17.78 7.09 -10.08
CA ARG A 228 18.97 7.95 -9.83
C ARG A 228 19.08 9.17 -10.75
N LYS A 229 18.50 9.10 -11.94
CA LYS A 229 18.49 10.20 -12.93
C LYS A 229 17.27 11.12 -12.78
N SER A 230 16.33 10.79 -11.89
CA SER A 230 15.16 11.60 -11.62
C SER A 230 15.47 12.71 -10.62
N THR A 231 14.67 13.76 -10.64
CA THR A 231 14.70 14.85 -9.65
C THR A 231 13.80 14.58 -8.44
N LEU A 232 13.25 13.36 -8.35
CA LEU A 232 12.39 12.91 -7.26
C LEU A 232 13.22 12.63 -6.01
N LYS A 233 12.66 13.00 -4.87
CA LYS A 233 13.14 12.59 -3.54
C LYS A 233 12.00 11.97 -2.77
N LEU A 234 12.31 11.20 -1.74
CA LEU A 234 11.25 10.64 -0.92
C LEU A 234 10.61 11.71 -0.02
N PRO A 235 9.27 11.78 0.06
CA PRO A 235 8.57 12.67 0.97
C PRO A 235 8.88 12.31 2.43
N HIS A 236 8.63 13.23 3.36
CA HIS A 236 8.41 12.80 4.74
C HIS A 236 7.13 11.96 4.78
N ALA A 237 7.08 10.91 5.58
CA ALA A 237 5.90 10.08 5.70
C ALA A 237 5.53 9.81 7.16
N LEU A 238 4.25 9.92 7.47
CA LEU A 238 3.63 9.45 8.70
C LEU A 238 2.63 8.35 8.32
N LEU A 239 2.97 7.10 8.64
CA LEU A 239 2.12 5.95 8.38
C LEU A 239 1.41 5.55 9.68
N LEU A 240 0.11 5.76 9.74
CA LEU A 240 -0.72 5.49 10.90
C LEU A 240 -1.42 4.14 10.71
N HIS A 241 -1.53 3.37 11.79
CA HIS A 241 -2.35 2.17 11.80
C HIS A 241 -3.04 1.99 13.14
N ASP A 242 -4.18 1.32 13.10
CA ASP A 242 -4.89 0.95 14.32
C ASP A 242 -4.17 -0.18 15.07
N THR A 243 -4.50 -0.32 16.35
CA THR A 243 -4.09 -1.48 17.14
C THR A 243 -4.70 -2.74 16.53
N PRO A 244 -3.91 -3.78 16.21
CA PRO A 244 -4.46 -5.04 15.76
C PRO A 244 -5.37 -5.63 16.86
N THR A 245 -6.61 -6.00 16.53
CA THR A 245 -7.43 -6.81 17.44
C THR A 245 -6.73 -8.16 17.61
N GLU A 246 -6.05 -8.39 18.74
CA GLU A 246 -5.44 -9.69 18.97
C GLU A 246 -6.52 -10.77 19.11
N PRO A 247 -6.38 -11.95 18.47
CA PRO A 247 -7.25 -13.07 18.76
C PRO A 247 -7.08 -13.47 20.23
N VAL A 248 -8.19 -13.58 20.95
CA VAL A 248 -8.28 -13.95 22.38
C VAL A 248 -7.74 -15.36 22.61
N THR A 249 -6.43 -15.58 22.54
CA THR A 249 -5.80 -16.80 23.05
C THR A 249 -4.38 -16.55 23.58
N ARG A 250 -4.30 -16.62 24.92
CA ARG A 250 -3.11 -16.93 25.74
C ARG A 250 -2.15 -15.78 26.08
N ARG A 251 -2.62 -14.82 26.88
CA ARG A 251 -1.79 -14.30 27.97
C ARG A 251 -1.68 -15.35 29.08
N LYS A 252 -0.66 -16.22 29.00
CA LYS A 252 -0.17 -16.91 30.20
C LYS A 252 0.63 -15.90 31.01
N THR A 253 0.01 -15.38 32.05
CA THR A 253 0.67 -14.63 33.12
C THR A 253 1.66 -15.53 33.85
N THR A 254 2.94 -15.46 33.48
CA THR A 254 4.00 -15.90 34.38
C THR A 254 4.60 -14.66 35.03
N THR A 255 4.16 -14.41 36.26
CA THR A 255 4.79 -13.47 37.21
C THR A 255 6.25 -13.89 37.42
N ARG A 256 7.19 -13.13 36.87
CA ARG A 256 8.60 -13.19 37.28
C ARG A 256 8.94 -11.90 38.02
N LYS A 257 9.35 -12.08 39.28
CA LYS A 257 9.82 -11.05 40.20
C LYS A 257 10.95 -10.24 39.56
N SER A 258 10.83 -8.92 39.62
CA SER A 258 11.81 -7.95 39.15
C SER A 258 13.06 -7.97 40.03
N SER A 259 14.24 -7.92 39.40
CA SER A 259 15.48 -7.51 40.05
C SER A 259 16.01 -6.27 39.32
N LEU A 260 16.60 -5.35 40.07
CA LEU A 260 17.00 -3.99 39.69
C LEU A 260 18.08 -3.88 38.59
N ALA A 261 18.49 -4.99 37.96
CA ALA A 261 19.46 -4.99 36.87
C ALA A 261 18.83 -4.86 35.45
N SER A 262 17.51 -4.69 35.36
CA SER A 262 16.77 -4.79 34.07
C SER A 262 16.54 -3.47 33.33
N SER A 263 16.99 -2.32 33.83
CA SER A 263 16.72 -1.02 33.17
C SER A 263 17.51 -0.84 31.87
N MET A 264 18.77 -1.28 31.81
CA MET A 264 19.59 -1.24 30.58
C MET A 264 19.22 -2.36 29.59
N ALA A 265 18.81 -3.52 30.09
CA ALA A 265 18.42 -4.66 29.25
C ALA A 265 17.02 -4.48 28.64
N GLY A 266 16.13 -3.71 29.28
CA GLY A 266 14.78 -3.42 28.79
C GLY A 266 14.77 -2.54 27.53
N GLU A 267 15.73 -1.63 27.39
CA GLU A 267 15.84 -0.71 26.26
C GLU A 267 16.46 -1.38 25.02
N LEU A 268 17.45 -2.26 25.23
CA LEU A 268 17.97 -3.15 24.18
C LEU A 268 16.95 -4.23 23.79
N ALA A 269 16.21 -4.78 24.75
CA ALA A 269 15.14 -5.74 24.50
C ALA A 269 13.96 -5.10 23.75
N SER A 270 13.58 -3.86 24.06
CA SER A 270 12.52 -3.13 23.35
C SER A 270 12.95 -2.79 21.91
N LYS A 271 14.22 -2.42 21.68
CA LYS A 271 14.79 -2.27 20.33
C LYS A 271 14.81 -3.59 19.54
N THR A 272 15.13 -4.73 20.18
CA THR A 272 15.04 -6.05 19.51
C THR A 272 13.61 -6.58 19.36
N ALA A 273 12.67 -6.17 20.21
CA ALA A 273 11.25 -6.50 20.08
C ALA A 273 10.59 -5.71 18.95
N ARG A 274 10.98 -4.44 18.73
CA ARG A 274 10.61 -3.65 17.53
C ARG A 274 11.07 -4.28 16.20
N ARG A 275 12.03 -5.22 16.24
CA ARG A 275 12.50 -5.99 15.08
C ARG A 275 11.74 -7.30 14.84
N ARG A 276 10.69 -7.62 15.61
CA ARG A 276 9.75 -8.66 15.18
C ARG A 276 9.13 -8.18 13.88
N LYS A 277 9.47 -8.83 12.75
CA LYS A 277 8.76 -8.61 11.49
C LYS A 277 7.28 -8.84 11.78
N VAL A 278 6.52 -7.76 11.84
CA VAL A 278 5.06 -7.81 11.88
C VAL A 278 4.66 -8.59 10.62
N ALA A 279 4.16 -9.79 10.84
CA ALA A 279 3.93 -10.76 9.78
C ALA A 279 2.46 -11.10 9.77
N GLY A 280 1.81 -10.90 8.63
CA GLY A 280 0.40 -11.21 8.44
C GLY A 280 -0.33 -10.15 7.63
N HIS A 281 -1.65 -10.22 7.68
CA HIS A 281 -2.55 -9.26 7.04
C HIS A 281 -3.06 -8.26 8.07
N THR A 282 -2.22 -7.30 8.43
CA THR A 282 -2.60 -6.19 9.31
C THR A 282 -2.16 -4.88 8.68
N PHE A 283 -2.83 -3.78 9.04
CA PHE A 283 -2.41 -2.44 8.63
C PHE A 283 -1.01 -2.09 9.18
N GLU A 284 -0.69 -2.57 10.39
CA GLU A 284 0.67 -2.48 10.95
C GLU A 284 1.70 -3.15 10.04
N ALA A 285 1.42 -4.36 9.53
CA ALA A 285 2.34 -5.07 8.64
C ALA A 285 2.54 -4.31 7.32
N GLN A 286 1.45 -3.76 6.76
CA GLN A 286 1.50 -2.91 5.55
C GLN A 286 2.36 -1.66 5.77
N ALA A 287 2.07 -0.89 6.82
CA ALA A 287 2.79 0.34 7.16
C ALA A 287 4.27 0.06 7.45
N THR A 288 4.57 -0.98 8.23
CA THR A 288 5.94 -1.37 8.57
C THR A 288 6.73 -1.83 7.34
N GLU A 289 6.11 -2.58 6.43
CA GLU A 289 6.76 -3.01 5.18
C GLU A 289 7.13 -1.81 4.30
N LEU A 290 6.18 -0.90 4.06
CA LEU A 290 6.40 0.29 3.25
C LEU A 290 7.44 1.21 3.90
N ALA A 291 7.34 1.48 5.21
CA ALA A 291 8.32 2.29 5.93
C ALA A 291 9.72 1.71 5.81
N GLY A 292 9.86 0.40 5.97
CA GLY A 292 11.14 -0.29 5.78
C GLY A 292 11.67 -0.17 4.35
N LEU A 293 10.82 -0.17 3.33
CA LEU A 293 11.22 0.06 1.93
C LEU A 293 11.72 1.50 1.71
N MET A 294 10.98 2.49 2.19
CA MET A 294 11.35 3.91 2.06
C MET A 294 12.64 4.23 2.83
N ARG A 295 12.77 3.78 4.08
CA ARG A 295 13.98 3.98 4.90
C ARG A 295 15.23 3.37 4.25
N ARG A 296 15.12 2.15 3.71
CA ARG A 296 16.22 1.52 2.94
C ARG A 296 16.59 2.30 1.68
N SER A 297 15.60 2.91 1.02
CA SER A 297 15.86 3.77 -0.13
C SER A 297 16.61 5.05 0.27
N LEU A 298 16.15 5.74 1.33
CA LEU A 298 16.81 6.93 1.88
C LEU A 298 18.27 6.66 2.22
N GLU A 299 18.53 5.58 2.97
CA GLU A 299 19.88 5.13 3.32
C GLU A 299 20.78 4.96 2.08
N LYS A 300 20.28 4.25 1.07
CA LYS A 300 21.06 3.90 -0.12
C LYS A 300 21.28 5.05 -1.10
N LEU A 301 20.34 5.99 -1.18
CA LEU A 301 20.31 7.00 -2.24
C LEU A 301 20.56 8.43 -1.74
N GLU A 302 20.00 8.80 -0.60
CA GLU A 302 20.09 10.17 -0.08
C GLU A 302 21.17 10.29 1.00
N PHE A 303 21.22 9.36 1.95
CA PHE A 303 22.11 9.47 3.11
C PHE A 303 23.54 9.04 2.82
N LYS A 304 23.76 8.11 1.88
CA LYS A 304 25.11 7.78 1.42
C LYS A 304 25.88 9.01 0.90
N ALA A 305 25.18 9.99 0.33
CA ALA A 305 25.79 11.25 -0.07
C ALA A 305 26.12 12.16 1.13
N ARG A 306 25.25 12.19 2.16
CA ARG A 306 25.46 12.99 3.39
C ARG A 306 26.58 12.44 4.27
N LEU A 307 26.65 11.13 4.43
CA LEU A 307 27.67 10.45 5.25
C LEU A 307 29.11 10.73 4.77
N GLN A 308 29.29 11.13 3.51
CA GLN A 308 30.60 11.55 2.99
C GLN A 308 31.08 12.89 3.57
N TRP A 309 30.16 13.71 4.09
CA TRP A 309 30.43 15.06 4.59
C TRP A 309 30.18 15.18 6.10
N ASP A 310 29.41 14.27 6.68
CA ASP A 310 29.05 14.26 8.09
C ASP A 310 29.22 12.82 8.63
N GLU A 311 30.36 12.57 9.26
CA GLU A 311 30.72 11.24 9.79
C GLU A 311 29.88 10.87 11.03
N ASP A 312 29.36 11.86 11.75
CA ASP A 312 28.54 11.69 12.96
C ASP A 312 27.04 11.57 12.65
N PHE A 313 26.68 11.53 11.36
CA PHE A 313 25.29 11.45 10.91
C PHE A 313 24.62 10.12 11.29
N ASP A 314 23.66 10.18 12.21
CA ASP A 314 22.83 9.02 12.59
C ASP A 314 21.79 8.71 11.49
N VAL A 315 22.19 7.81 10.59
CA VAL A 315 21.40 7.30 9.48
C VAL A 315 20.07 6.68 9.95
N GLU A 316 20.08 5.94 11.06
CA GLU A 316 18.90 5.21 11.53
C GLU A 316 17.88 6.18 12.13
N ALA A 317 18.34 7.11 12.97
CA ALA A 317 17.49 8.15 13.54
C ALA A 317 16.91 9.08 12.46
N GLU A 318 17.70 9.50 11.47
CA GLU A 318 17.18 10.35 10.38
C GLU A 318 16.18 9.59 9.50
N ALA A 319 16.43 8.30 9.23
CA ALA A 319 15.48 7.48 8.48
C ALA A 319 14.13 7.33 9.23
N GLU A 320 14.17 7.12 10.55
CA GLU A 320 12.98 7.00 11.39
C GLU A 320 12.24 8.34 11.54
N ARG A 321 12.97 9.46 11.64
CA ARG A 321 12.40 10.82 11.62
C ARG A 321 11.74 11.15 10.27
N ARG A 322 12.35 10.69 9.16
CA ARG A 322 11.84 10.97 7.81
C ARG A 322 10.60 10.15 7.48
N VAL A 323 10.54 8.91 7.94
CA VAL A 323 9.44 7.97 7.69
C VAL A 323 9.04 7.35 9.02
N THR A 324 7.99 7.85 9.64
CA THR A 324 7.48 7.43 10.95
C THR A 324 6.31 6.46 10.79
N VAL A 325 6.22 5.47 11.67
CA VAL A 325 5.06 4.58 11.79
C VAL A 325 4.50 4.75 13.20
N VAL A 326 3.19 4.99 13.32
CA VAL A 326 2.54 5.27 14.60
C VAL A 326 1.27 4.43 14.74
N GLU A 327 1.15 3.78 15.89
CA GLU A 327 -0.07 3.09 16.31
C GLU A 327 -1.02 4.11 16.97
N VAL A 328 -2.22 4.27 16.42
CA VAL A 328 -3.18 5.33 16.84
C VAL A 328 -4.31 4.80 17.73
N GLY A 329 -4.23 3.56 18.20
CA GLY A 329 -5.27 2.95 19.05
C GLY A 329 -6.37 2.27 18.25
N ALA A 330 -7.45 1.88 18.93
CA ALA A 330 -8.66 1.37 18.29
C ALA A 330 -9.55 2.54 17.90
N ASN A 331 -9.85 2.66 16.61
CA ASN A 331 -10.76 3.67 16.07
C ASN A 331 -12.07 3.00 15.64
N GLU A 332 -13.19 3.68 15.88
CA GLU A 332 -14.51 3.19 15.46
C GLU A 332 -14.80 3.63 14.01
N GLY A 333 -15.11 2.66 13.14
CA GLY A 333 -15.52 2.96 11.77
C GLY A 333 -14.35 3.34 10.84
N LEU A 334 -14.55 4.41 10.06
CA LEU A 334 -13.61 4.90 9.03
C LEU A 334 -13.07 6.30 9.37
N GLU A 335 -13.23 6.74 10.62
CA GLU A 335 -12.80 8.06 11.10
C GLU A 335 -11.62 7.91 12.05
N LEU A 336 -10.65 8.82 11.92
CA LEU A 336 -9.45 8.82 12.74
C LEU A 336 -9.79 9.43 14.10
N GLY A 337 -9.50 8.73 15.20
CA GLY A 337 -9.73 9.24 16.54
C GLY A 337 -8.69 10.27 16.99
N GLU A 338 -8.95 10.88 18.15
CA GLU A 338 -8.18 11.97 18.76
C GLU A 338 -6.66 11.67 18.79
N ARG A 339 -6.26 10.47 19.21
CA ARG A 339 -4.84 10.08 19.25
C ARG A 339 -4.16 10.14 17.87
N GLY A 340 -4.91 9.84 16.81
CA GLY A 340 -4.42 9.95 15.45
C GLY A 340 -4.36 11.40 14.97
N GLU A 341 -5.35 12.21 15.32
CA GLU A 341 -5.37 13.65 15.03
C GLU A 341 -4.21 14.37 15.72
N ASP A 342 -3.94 14.08 16.99
CA ASP A 342 -2.81 14.61 17.75
C ASP A 342 -1.47 14.25 17.11
N ALA A 343 -1.30 12.98 16.71
CA ALA A 343 -0.09 12.52 16.04
C ALA A 343 0.13 13.22 14.69
N ILE A 344 -0.95 13.54 13.97
CA ILE A 344 -0.89 14.34 12.74
C ILE A 344 -0.51 15.79 13.04
N ALA A 345 -1.14 16.40 14.04
CA ALA A 345 -0.89 17.78 14.43
C ALA A 345 0.58 17.98 14.82
N GLU A 346 1.11 17.15 15.74
CA GLU A 346 2.52 17.18 16.15
C GLU A 346 3.46 17.04 14.95
N TRP A 347 3.16 16.08 14.06
CA TRP A 347 3.99 15.84 12.88
C TRP A 347 3.95 17.00 11.89
N LEU A 348 2.81 17.69 11.74
CA LEU A 348 2.66 18.84 10.88
C LEU A 348 3.30 20.10 11.48
N GLU A 349 3.20 20.32 12.79
CA GLU A 349 3.82 21.46 13.48
C GLU A 349 5.34 21.51 13.27
N ASP A 350 6.01 20.36 13.32
CA ASP A 350 7.44 20.23 13.05
C ASP A 350 7.85 20.63 11.62
N ARG A 351 6.90 20.65 10.67
CA ARG A 351 7.19 20.68 9.22
C ARG A 351 6.60 21.89 8.52
N ILE A 352 5.42 22.31 8.95
CA ILE A 352 4.83 23.54 8.51
C ILE A 352 5.40 24.62 9.43
N ARG A 353 6.37 25.38 8.94
CA ARG A 353 6.88 26.56 9.65
C ARG A 353 5.68 27.44 10.05
N LEU A 354 5.36 27.46 11.34
CA LEU A 354 4.52 28.47 11.96
C LEU A 354 5.23 29.82 11.97
#